data_AF-A0A7V0LUS3-F1
#
_entry.id   AF-A0A7V0LUS3-F1
#
_cell.length_a   1.000
_cell.length_b   1.000
_cell.length_c   1.000
_cell.angle_alpha   90.00
_cell.angle_beta   90.00
_cell.angle_gamma   90.00
#
_symmetry.space_group_name_H-M   'P 1'
#
loop_
_entity.id
_entity.type
_entity.pdbx_description
1 polymer ?
#
loop_
_entity_poly.entity_id
_entity_poly.type
_entity_poly.pdbx_seq_one_letter_code
_entity_poly.pdbx_strand_id
1 'polypeptide(L)'
;MNRKSGLLILVVLFLWFTQLQSKELKVAFVDLDRVMREYKDFQDAQRELNSLIAEWERKRDSLKAVIDTMKRNYEIEKPMLTDEGKAEREERIMKMETQYRKYILSIWGPNGELKKKTRELVAPYSENVNRIIKEIASREEYDLILNSSSDMVIYAGEKYDITDEVIMELNKEYVEVAQIPGIKLKLAIFPFIEEDEQSRRSQLGSRLETLFASAFKNSNKFELISNSAVISEMQRQNIRAEDLDVVKCKQIGLLLGAKYFILGSVKKSGEAVQFIAELYRIDTGEKIMEVEGEAPNDQSALDQEAIQKAKTIDQRFKAEQ
;
A
#
# COMPACT_ATOMS: atom_id res chain seq x y z
N MET A 1 53.03 17.78 63.09
CA MET A 1 52.05 16.77 62.64
C MET A 1 52.61 15.39 62.96
N ASN A 2 51.93 14.58 63.79
CA ASN A 2 52.45 13.27 64.19
C ASN A 2 52.52 12.34 62.98
N ARG A 3 53.58 11.50 62.87
CA ARG A 3 53.76 10.52 61.78
C ARG A 3 52.51 9.63 61.57
N LYS A 4 51.80 9.30 62.65
CA LYS A 4 50.54 8.53 62.63
C LYS A 4 49.37 9.30 62.02
N SER A 5 49.29 10.61 62.28
CA SER A 5 48.26 11.50 61.70
C SER A 5 48.49 11.73 60.20
N GLY A 6 49.75 11.78 59.76
CA GLY A 6 50.09 11.86 58.33
C GLY A 6 49.72 10.60 57.55
N LEU A 7 49.92 9.41 58.15
CA LEU A 7 49.54 8.13 57.54
C LEU A 7 48.01 8.01 57.39
N LEU A 8 47.24 8.45 58.39
CA LEU A 8 45.78 8.45 58.36
C LEU A 8 45.22 9.34 57.24
N ILE A 9 45.79 10.54 57.05
CA ILE A 9 45.38 11.46 55.98
C ILE A 9 45.68 10.85 54.59
N LEU A 10 46.82 10.16 54.45
CA LEU A 10 47.22 9.50 53.21
C LEU A 10 46.30 8.32 52.84
N VAL A 11 45.89 7.52 53.82
CA VAL A 11 44.94 6.41 53.62
C VAL A 11 43.55 6.93 53.24
N VAL A 12 43.10 8.02 53.88
CA VAL A 12 41.84 8.67 53.52
C VAL A 12 41.92 9.18 52.07
N LEU A 13 42.96 9.95 51.70
CA LEU A 13 43.16 10.43 50.33
C LEU A 13 43.23 9.31 49.29
N PHE A 14 43.84 8.17 49.62
CA PHE A 14 43.91 7.01 48.72
C PHE A 14 42.53 6.35 48.51
N LEU A 15 41.70 6.29 49.56
CA LEU A 15 40.32 5.80 49.46
C LEU A 15 39.44 6.75 48.61
N TRP A 16 39.64 8.06 48.70
CA TRP A 16 38.99 9.04 47.82
C TRP A 16 39.46 8.91 46.36
N PHE A 17 40.71 8.50 46.12
CA PHE A 17 41.24 8.32 44.76
C PHE A 17 40.63 7.11 44.04
N THR A 18 40.19 6.07 44.76
CA THR A 18 39.52 4.90 44.18
C THR A 18 38.10 5.16 43.66
N GLN A 19 37.54 6.36 43.92
CA GLN A 19 36.22 6.78 43.44
C GLN A 19 36.26 7.46 42.05
N LEU A 20 37.44 7.59 41.43
CA LEU A 20 37.54 8.01 40.03
C LEU A 20 37.13 6.83 39.12
N GLN A 21 35.84 6.52 39.10
CA GLN A 21 35.24 5.65 38.08
C GLN A 21 35.32 6.40 36.74
N SER A 22 36.01 5.81 35.76
CA SER A 22 35.93 6.30 34.38
C SER A 22 34.47 6.20 33.94
N LYS A 23 33.92 7.28 33.36
CA LYS A 23 32.58 7.21 32.73
C LYS A 23 32.65 6.11 31.66
N GLU A 24 31.92 5.02 31.86
CA GLU A 24 31.86 3.93 30.91
C GLU A 24 31.14 4.44 29.66
N LEU A 25 31.75 4.25 28.49
CA LEU A 25 31.15 4.66 27.22
C LEU A 25 29.91 3.79 26.97
N LYS A 26 28.72 4.41 26.93
CA LYS A 26 27.47 3.68 26.70
C LYS A 26 27.17 3.63 25.21
N VAL A 27 27.28 2.44 24.62
CA VAL A 27 27.10 2.20 23.18
C VAL A 27 25.85 1.34 22.94
N ALA A 28 25.05 1.73 21.96
CA ALA A 28 23.93 0.94 21.44
C ALA A 28 24.05 0.72 19.93
N PHE A 29 23.24 -0.20 19.41
CA PHE A 29 23.16 -0.57 18.00
C PHE A 29 21.72 -0.49 17.51
N VAL A 30 21.55 -0.16 16.24
CA VAL A 30 20.24 -0.13 15.58
C VAL A 30 20.38 -0.68 14.16
N ASP A 31 19.49 -1.57 13.74
CA ASP A 31 19.38 -2.02 12.36
C ASP A 31 18.45 -1.05 11.62
N LEU A 32 19.06 -0.05 10.95
CA LEU A 32 18.28 0.96 10.23
C LEU A 32 17.48 0.37 9.07
N ASP A 33 17.97 -0.70 8.43
CA ASP A 33 17.25 -1.34 7.34
C ASP A 33 15.98 -2.00 7.86
N ARG A 34 16.05 -2.67 9.02
CA ARG A 34 14.88 -3.25 9.69
C ARG A 34 13.94 -2.18 10.20
N VAL A 35 14.45 -1.11 10.83
CA VAL A 35 13.63 0.05 11.25
C VAL A 35 12.80 0.58 10.08
N MET A 36 13.44 0.85 8.93
CA MET A 36 12.72 1.34 7.76
C MET A 36 11.74 0.30 7.22
N ARG A 37 12.09 -1.00 7.18
CA ARG A 37 11.16 -2.05 6.73
C ARG A 37 9.92 -2.19 7.61
N GLU A 38 10.04 -1.99 8.93
CA GLU A 38 8.95 -2.19 9.90
C GLU A 38 8.25 -0.88 10.33
N TYR A 39 8.72 0.27 9.84
CA TYR A 39 8.08 1.56 10.07
C TYR A 39 6.85 1.71 9.16
N LYS A 40 5.66 1.56 9.75
CA LYS A 40 4.40 1.43 9.00
C LYS A 40 4.04 2.66 8.16
N ASP A 41 4.26 3.87 8.68
CA ASP A 41 4.00 5.12 7.94
C ASP A 41 4.92 5.25 6.71
N PHE A 42 6.19 4.86 6.87
CA PHE A 42 7.11 4.78 5.74
C PHE A 42 6.67 3.75 4.70
N GLN A 43 6.11 2.60 5.11
CA GLN A 43 5.58 1.62 4.16
C GLN A 43 4.43 2.21 3.32
N ASP A 44 3.57 3.04 3.90
CA ASP A 44 2.50 3.72 3.16
C ASP A 44 3.06 4.69 2.11
N ALA A 45 4.01 5.53 2.49
CA ALA A 45 4.70 6.42 1.55
C ALA A 45 5.44 5.65 0.44
N GLN A 46 6.05 4.52 0.78
CA GLN A 46 6.71 3.65 -0.19
C GLN A 46 5.70 3.03 -1.18
N ARG A 47 4.52 2.63 -0.71
CA ARG A 47 3.42 2.15 -1.57
C ARG A 47 2.93 3.23 -2.52
N GLU A 48 2.79 4.46 -2.05
CA GLU A 48 2.42 5.61 -2.89
C GLU A 48 3.47 5.87 -3.98
N LEU A 49 4.74 5.93 -3.61
CA LEU A 49 5.84 6.11 -4.57
C LEU A 49 5.87 4.98 -5.62
N ASN A 50 5.70 3.73 -5.20
CA ASN A 50 5.67 2.59 -6.10
C ASN A 50 4.48 2.64 -7.08
N SER A 51 3.33 3.15 -6.64
CA SER A 51 2.16 3.36 -7.50
C SER A 51 2.44 4.39 -8.59
N LEU A 52 3.07 5.52 -8.24
CA LEU A 52 3.48 6.56 -9.19
C LEU A 52 4.50 6.02 -10.21
N ILE A 53 5.47 5.24 -9.75
CA ILE A 53 6.45 4.57 -10.63
C ILE A 53 5.71 3.68 -11.61
N ALA A 54 4.82 2.81 -11.15
CA ALA A 54 4.06 1.90 -12.02
C ALA A 54 3.23 2.66 -13.06
N GLU A 55 2.62 3.79 -12.71
CA GLU A 55 1.91 4.65 -13.66
C GLU A 55 2.85 5.19 -14.75
N TRP A 56 4.02 5.71 -14.34
CA TRP A 56 4.99 6.24 -15.29
C TRP A 56 5.56 5.15 -16.22
N GLU A 57 5.78 3.95 -15.69
CA GLU A 57 6.21 2.80 -16.49
C GLU A 57 5.16 2.39 -17.51
N ARG A 58 3.88 2.32 -17.13
CA ARG A 58 2.80 2.05 -18.09
C ARG A 58 2.77 3.09 -19.21
N LYS A 59 2.96 4.37 -18.88
CA LYS A 59 2.98 5.44 -19.88
C LYS A 59 4.20 5.34 -20.80
N ARG A 60 5.37 5.06 -20.23
CA ARG A 60 6.61 4.77 -21.00
C ARG A 60 6.37 3.64 -22.00
N ASP A 61 5.82 2.53 -21.53
CA ASP A 61 5.65 1.32 -22.34
C ASP A 61 4.59 1.52 -23.43
N SER A 62 3.52 2.24 -23.11
CA SER A 62 2.51 2.68 -24.10
C SER A 62 3.12 3.53 -25.21
N LEU A 63 3.92 4.55 -24.87
CA LEU A 63 4.61 5.39 -25.86
C LEU A 63 5.57 4.59 -26.73
N LYS A 64 6.31 3.65 -26.13
CA LYS A 64 7.24 2.78 -26.84
C LYS A 64 6.50 1.86 -27.83
N ALA A 65 5.38 1.27 -27.41
CA ALA A 65 4.57 0.41 -28.26
C ALA A 65 3.99 1.17 -29.48
N VAL A 66 3.57 2.42 -29.28
CA VAL A 66 3.13 3.29 -30.39
C VAL A 66 4.27 3.53 -31.38
N ILE A 67 5.47 3.89 -30.90
CA ILE A 67 6.65 4.10 -31.76
C ILE A 67 6.98 2.84 -32.56
N ASP A 68 7.00 1.67 -31.91
CA ASP A 68 7.33 0.40 -32.56
C ASP A 68 6.31 0.02 -33.63
N THR A 69 5.03 0.29 -33.37
CA THR A 69 3.95 0.09 -34.35
C THR A 69 4.11 1.04 -35.53
N MET A 70 4.40 2.32 -35.29
CA MET A 70 4.64 3.30 -36.37
C MET A 70 5.83 2.91 -37.24
N LYS A 71 6.93 2.44 -36.63
CA LYS A 71 8.10 1.94 -37.37
C LYS A 71 7.79 0.70 -38.20
N ARG A 72 7.10 -0.27 -37.61
CA ARG A 72 6.71 -1.50 -38.32
C ARG A 72 5.80 -1.19 -39.52
N ASN A 73 4.80 -0.33 -39.32
CA ASN A 73 3.90 0.09 -40.40
C ASN A 73 4.65 0.85 -41.48
N TYR A 74 5.57 1.74 -41.10
CA TYR A 74 6.41 2.44 -42.06
C TYR A 74 7.21 1.46 -42.93
N GLU A 75 7.89 0.46 -42.36
CA GLU A 75 8.65 -0.52 -43.14
C GLU A 75 7.78 -1.34 -44.12
N ILE A 76 6.54 -1.65 -43.74
CA ILE A 76 5.58 -2.34 -44.62
C ILE A 76 5.11 -1.42 -45.77
N GLU A 77 4.78 -0.17 -45.46
CA GLU A 77 4.21 0.80 -46.42
C GLU A 77 5.28 1.41 -47.33
N LYS A 78 6.54 1.49 -46.89
CA LYS A 78 7.67 2.18 -47.54
C LYS A 78 7.84 1.91 -49.04
N PRO A 79 7.68 0.69 -49.57
CA PRO A 79 7.80 0.44 -51.02
C PRO A 79 6.72 1.10 -51.86
N MET A 80 5.57 1.44 -51.24
CA MET A 80 4.40 2.04 -51.90
C MET A 80 4.32 3.56 -51.72
N LEU A 81 5.20 4.14 -50.90
CA LEU A 81 5.17 5.57 -50.59
C LEU A 81 5.99 6.39 -51.59
N THR A 82 5.48 7.58 -51.92
CA THR A 82 6.26 8.66 -52.55
C THR A 82 7.34 9.16 -51.59
N ASP A 83 8.33 9.88 -52.09
CA ASP A 83 9.39 10.42 -51.23
C ASP A 83 8.87 11.45 -50.22
N GLU A 84 7.85 12.23 -50.58
CA GLU A 84 7.15 13.12 -49.65
C GLU A 84 6.44 12.33 -48.54
N GLY A 85 5.75 11.23 -48.88
CA GLY A 85 5.10 10.36 -47.91
C GLY A 85 6.09 9.68 -46.96
N LYS A 86 7.29 9.30 -47.44
CA LYS A 86 8.36 8.77 -46.59
C LYS A 86 8.83 9.82 -45.58
N ALA A 87 9.11 11.03 -46.04
CA ALA A 87 9.56 12.13 -45.19
C ALA A 87 8.54 12.45 -44.09
N GLU A 88 7.24 12.49 -44.42
CA GLU A 88 6.17 12.72 -43.44
C GLU A 88 6.13 11.63 -42.35
N ARG A 89 6.23 10.34 -42.74
CA ARG A 89 6.21 9.23 -41.78
C ARG A 89 7.45 9.21 -40.89
N GLU A 90 8.63 9.49 -41.46
CA GLU A 90 9.87 9.61 -40.71
C GLU A 90 9.83 10.77 -39.71
N GLU A 91 9.31 11.93 -40.10
CA GLU A 91 9.14 13.08 -39.21
C GLU A 91 8.20 12.74 -38.04
N ARG A 92 7.07 12.09 -38.33
CA ARG A 92 6.12 11.66 -37.30
C ARG A 92 6.74 10.68 -36.31
N ILE A 93 7.51 9.70 -36.79
CA ILE A 93 8.25 8.76 -35.93
C ILE A 93 9.29 9.52 -35.08
N MET A 94 10.10 10.38 -35.70
CA MET A 94 11.12 11.17 -35.00
C MET A 94 10.53 12.07 -33.91
N LYS A 95 9.38 12.71 -34.20
CA LYS A 95 8.63 13.51 -33.23
C LYS A 95 8.19 12.66 -32.05
N MET A 96 7.69 11.45 -32.30
CA MET A 96 7.25 10.56 -31.24
C MET A 96 8.41 10.03 -30.39
N GLU A 97 9.52 9.65 -31.01
CA GLU A 97 10.74 9.28 -30.29
C GLU A 97 11.29 10.42 -29.44
N THR A 98 11.22 11.65 -29.94
CA THR A 98 11.64 12.83 -29.18
C THR A 98 10.74 13.05 -27.97
N GLN A 99 9.44 12.87 -28.11
CA GLN A 99 8.50 12.93 -26.98
C GLN A 99 8.78 11.81 -25.97
N TYR A 100 9.06 10.59 -26.42
CA TYR A 100 9.46 9.48 -25.55
C TYR A 100 10.74 9.79 -24.77
N ARG A 101 11.79 10.29 -25.43
CA ARG A 101 13.04 10.69 -24.76
C ARG A 101 12.81 11.82 -23.75
N LYS A 102 12.00 12.82 -24.10
CA LYS A 102 11.62 13.92 -23.18
C LYS A 102 10.86 13.38 -21.97
N TYR A 103 9.94 12.44 -22.18
CA TYR A 103 9.20 11.80 -21.12
C TYR A 103 10.13 11.05 -20.16
N ILE A 104 11.02 10.19 -20.69
CA ILE A 104 12.02 9.49 -19.88
C ILE A 104 12.86 10.46 -19.06
N LEU A 105 13.39 11.52 -19.68
CA LEU A 105 14.21 12.50 -18.98
C LEU A 105 13.41 13.28 -17.92
N SER A 106 12.14 13.56 -18.17
CA SER A 106 11.27 14.26 -17.22
C SER A 106 11.00 13.46 -15.95
N ILE A 107 10.98 12.13 -16.03
CA ILE A 107 10.72 11.25 -14.88
C ILE A 107 12.02 10.74 -14.25
N TRP A 108 12.92 10.15 -15.05
CA TRP A 108 14.14 9.47 -14.59
C TRP A 108 15.43 10.28 -14.81
N GLY A 109 15.34 11.53 -15.27
CA GLY A 109 16.50 12.39 -15.43
C GLY A 109 17.13 12.83 -14.10
N PRO A 110 18.30 13.49 -14.14
CA PRO A 110 19.01 13.95 -12.93
C PRO A 110 18.19 14.85 -11.99
N ASN A 111 17.20 15.57 -12.56
CA ASN A 111 16.23 16.42 -11.87
C ASN A 111 14.79 15.99 -12.17
N GLY A 112 14.59 14.72 -12.51
CA GLY A 112 13.30 14.17 -12.88
C GLY A 112 12.34 14.04 -11.69
N GLU A 113 11.07 13.84 -12.01
CA GLU A 113 9.98 13.71 -11.03
C GLU A 113 10.20 12.56 -10.05
N LEU A 114 10.81 11.44 -10.46
CA LEU A 114 11.09 10.32 -9.55
C LEU A 114 11.96 10.76 -8.38
N LYS A 115 13.04 11.50 -8.65
CA LYS A 115 13.96 11.97 -7.61
C LYS A 115 13.29 12.99 -6.68
N LYS A 116 12.45 13.87 -7.24
CA LYS A 116 11.67 14.85 -6.45
C LYS A 116 10.68 14.14 -5.54
N LYS A 117 9.86 13.24 -6.09
CA LYS A 117 8.86 12.48 -5.34
C LYS A 117 9.48 11.57 -4.30
N THR A 118 10.59 10.92 -4.62
CA THR A 118 11.35 10.15 -3.61
C THR A 118 11.78 11.05 -2.46
N ARG A 119 12.33 12.24 -2.73
CA ARG A 119 12.71 13.17 -1.66
C ARG A 119 11.50 13.64 -0.84
N GLU A 120 10.42 14.03 -1.51
CA GLU A 120 9.19 14.50 -0.85
C GLU A 120 8.56 13.42 0.04
N LEU A 121 8.48 12.17 -0.46
CA LEU A 121 7.79 11.08 0.21
C LEU A 121 8.67 10.28 1.16
N VAL A 122 10.00 10.26 1.01
CA VAL A 122 10.87 9.37 1.83
C VAL A 122 11.75 10.15 2.81
N ALA A 123 12.21 11.35 2.44
CA ALA A 123 13.15 12.10 3.30
C ALA A 123 12.58 12.41 4.70
N PRO A 124 11.30 12.81 4.87
CA PRO A 124 10.74 13.11 6.19
C PRO A 124 10.82 11.92 7.16
N TYR A 125 10.71 10.70 6.64
CA TYR A 125 10.77 9.48 7.44
C TYR A 125 12.18 9.21 7.95
N SER A 126 13.20 9.44 7.13
CA SER A 126 14.60 9.34 7.57
C SER A 126 14.93 10.38 8.65
N GLU A 127 14.39 11.60 8.53
CA GLU A 127 14.51 12.63 9.56
C GLU A 127 13.81 12.23 10.86
N ASN A 128 12.61 11.63 10.76
CA ASN A 128 11.87 11.16 11.92
C ASN A 128 12.58 10.02 12.66
N VAL A 129 13.11 9.03 11.93
CA VAL A 129 13.93 7.95 12.50
C VAL A 129 15.12 8.51 13.26
N ASN A 130 15.85 9.48 12.66
CA ASN A 130 16.97 10.14 13.32
C ASN A 130 16.54 10.91 14.59
N ARG A 131 15.36 11.54 14.58
CA ARG A 131 14.81 12.21 15.76
C ARG A 131 14.52 11.22 16.89
N ILE A 132 13.82 10.13 16.60
CA ILE A 132 13.50 9.09 17.58
C ILE A 132 14.77 8.46 18.16
N ILE A 133 15.75 8.13 17.32
CA ILE A 133 17.04 7.61 17.78
C ILE A 133 17.72 8.59 18.75
N LYS A 134 17.69 9.90 18.46
CA LYS A 134 18.27 10.93 19.36
C LYS A 134 17.50 11.07 20.67
N GLU A 135 16.18 10.92 20.65
CA GLU A 135 15.35 10.95 21.85
C GLU A 135 15.64 9.76 22.76
N ILE A 136 15.73 8.55 22.18
CA ILE A 136 16.16 7.34 22.90
C ILE A 136 17.59 7.50 23.42
N ALA A 137 18.52 7.99 22.60
CA ALA A 137 19.90 8.26 23.00
C ALA A 137 19.98 9.18 24.22
N SER A 138 19.16 10.23 24.24
CA SER A 138 19.13 11.21 25.33
C SER A 138 18.48 10.65 26.59
N ARG A 139 17.37 9.90 26.44
CA ARG A 139 16.64 9.26 27.54
C ARG A 139 17.47 8.19 28.25
N GLU A 140 18.14 7.36 27.45
CA GLU A 140 18.95 6.24 27.94
C GLU A 140 20.42 6.63 28.12
N GLU A 141 20.80 7.89 27.92
CA GLU A 141 22.18 8.38 28.08
C GLU A 141 23.22 7.60 27.25
N TYR A 142 22.87 7.19 26.03
CA TYR A 142 23.82 6.59 25.09
C TYR A 142 24.79 7.66 24.55
N ASP A 143 26.09 7.41 24.65
CA ASP A 143 27.12 8.29 24.07
C ASP A 143 27.32 8.01 22.57
N LEU A 144 26.99 6.79 22.10
CA LEU A 144 27.13 6.37 20.71
C LEU A 144 26.05 5.36 20.30
N ILE A 145 25.47 5.55 19.11
CA ILE A 145 24.58 4.56 18.48
C ILE A 145 25.16 4.21 17.11
N LEU A 146 25.35 2.92 16.86
CA LEU A 146 25.94 2.38 15.64
C LEU A 146 24.90 1.66 14.78
N ASN A 147 24.97 1.86 13.46
CA ASN A 147 24.11 1.13 12.55
C ASN A 147 24.63 -0.30 12.34
N SER A 148 23.90 -1.31 12.84
CA SER A 148 24.23 -2.72 12.64
C SER A 148 23.90 -3.24 11.23
N SER A 149 23.10 -2.51 10.44
CA SER A 149 22.86 -2.84 9.03
C SER A 149 24.02 -2.44 8.10
N SER A 150 25.02 -1.73 8.63
CA SER A 150 26.20 -1.32 7.87
C SER A 150 27.34 -2.35 7.97
N ASP A 151 28.24 -2.34 6.98
CA ASP A 151 29.44 -3.19 6.97
C ASP A 151 30.42 -2.92 8.15
N MET A 152 30.15 -1.91 8.97
CA MET A 152 31.02 -1.49 10.07
C MET A 152 30.84 -2.34 11.34
N VAL A 153 29.71 -3.04 11.48
CA VAL A 153 29.39 -3.84 12.67
C VAL A 153 29.22 -5.31 12.27
N ILE A 154 30.19 -6.15 12.66
CA ILE A 154 30.16 -7.58 12.37
C ILE A 154 29.25 -8.33 13.37
N TYR A 155 29.24 -7.89 14.62
CA TYR A 155 28.47 -8.49 15.71
C TYR A 155 28.15 -7.46 16.78
N ALA A 156 26.91 -7.46 17.24
CA ALA A 156 26.44 -6.74 18.41
C ALA A 156 25.63 -7.71 19.28
N GLY A 157 25.82 -7.64 20.60
CA GLY A 157 24.99 -8.42 21.51
C GLY A 157 23.59 -7.83 21.60
N GLU A 158 22.55 -8.67 21.64
CA GLU A 158 21.14 -8.25 21.66
C GLU A 158 20.81 -7.23 22.75
N LYS A 159 21.47 -7.31 23.91
CA LYS A 159 21.29 -6.35 25.02
C LYS A 159 21.66 -4.90 24.68
N TYR A 160 22.39 -4.67 23.60
CA TYR A 160 22.78 -3.34 23.11
C TYR A 160 21.97 -2.92 21.89
N ASP A 161 21.08 -3.78 21.38
CA ASP A 161 20.25 -3.51 20.23
C ASP A 161 18.97 -2.78 20.66
N ILE A 162 18.78 -1.57 20.14
CA ILE A 162 17.60 -0.73 20.40
C ILE A 162 16.60 -0.74 19.24
N THR A 163 16.78 -1.60 18.24
CA THR A 163 15.97 -1.65 17.01
C THR A 163 14.48 -1.75 17.31
N ASP A 164 14.09 -2.69 18.17
CA ASP A 164 12.67 -2.89 18.53
C ASP A 164 12.09 -1.67 19.28
N GLU A 165 12.89 -1.01 20.12
CA GLU A 165 12.49 0.20 20.84
C GLU A 165 12.26 1.36 19.86
N VAL A 166 13.15 1.52 18.88
CA VAL A 166 13.02 2.53 17.82
C VAL A 166 11.77 2.26 16.98
N ILE A 167 11.55 1.02 16.55
CA ILE A 167 10.35 0.62 15.77
C ILE A 167 9.08 0.88 16.57
N MET A 168 9.07 0.49 17.85
CA MET A 168 7.94 0.70 18.73
C MET A 168 7.62 2.19 18.88
N GLU A 169 8.62 3.05 19.12
CA GLU A 169 8.38 4.48 19.30
C GLU A 169 7.94 5.16 17.98
N LEU A 170 8.49 4.74 16.83
CA LEU A 170 8.05 5.22 15.51
C LEU A 170 6.60 4.82 15.19
N ASN A 171 6.18 3.63 15.58
CA ASN A 171 4.84 3.11 15.33
C ASN A 171 3.83 3.44 16.43
N LYS A 172 4.25 4.08 17.52
CA LYS A 172 3.40 4.39 18.69
C LYS A 172 2.21 5.29 18.36
N GLU A 173 2.44 6.26 17.48
CA GLU A 173 1.41 7.15 16.95
C GLU A 173 0.89 6.72 15.58
N TYR A 174 1.42 5.60 15.04
CA TYR A 174 0.89 5.04 13.80
C TYR A 174 -0.49 4.45 14.06
N VAL A 175 -1.48 5.30 13.80
CA VAL A 175 -2.84 4.91 13.60
C VAL A 175 -2.89 4.34 12.18
N GLU A 176 -3.05 3.02 12.04
CA GLU A 176 -3.43 2.45 10.74
C GLU A 176 -4.51 3.31 10.11
N VAL A 177 -4.44 3.56 8.81
CA VAL A 177 -5.42 4.42 8.11
C VAL A 177 -6.88 4.02 8.41
N ALA A 178 -7.11 2.81 8.91
CA ALA A 178 -8.39 2.34 9.41
C ALA A 178 -8.85 2.81 10.81
N GLN A 179 -8.00 3.48 11.59
CA GLN A 179 -8.30 3.93 12.95
C GLN A 179 -8.27 5.46 13.10
N ILE A 180 -8.07 6.22 12.02
CA ILE A 180 -8.26 7.68 12.09
C ILE A 180 -9.77 7.93 12.14
N PRO A 181 -10.32 8.48 13.25
CA PRO A 181 -11.75 8.74 13.35
C PRO A 181 -12.18 9.69 12.23
N GLY A 182 -12.92 9.18 11.25
CA GLY A 182 -13.46 9.95 10.13
C GLY A 182 -12.82 9.69 8.75
N ILE A 183 -11.68 9.00 8.65
CA ILE A 183 -11.16 8.56 7.34
C ILE A 183 -11.78 7.21 7.00
N LYS A 184 -12.50 7.21 5.88
CA LYS A 184 -13.22 6.03 5.38
C LYS A 184 -12.37 5.31 4.33
N LEU A 185 -12.28 3.99 4.44
CA LEU A 185 -11.55 3.12 3.53
C LEU A 185 -12.33 2.95 2.22
N LYS A 186 -11.69 3.16 1.07
CA LYS A 186 -12.36 2.98 -0.22
C LYS A 186 -12.71 1.51 -0.46
N LEU A 187 -13.99 1.23 -0.67
CA LEU A 187 -14.54 -0.10 -0.90
C LEU A 187 -15.20 -0.15 -2.29
N ALA A 188 -14.72 -1.07 -3.13
CA ALA A 188 -15.40 -1.41 -4.37
C ALA A 188 -16.36 -2.59 -4.13
N ILE A 189 -17.57 -2.52 -4.64
CA ILE A 189 -18.51 -3.65 -4.63
C ILE A 189 -18.68 -4.03 -6.09
N PHE A 190 -18.34 -5.28 -6.43
CA PHE A 190 -18.50 -5.79 -7.78
C PHE A 190 -19.89 -6.42 -7.96
N PRO A 191 -20.40 -6.50 -9.20
CA PRO A 191 -21.61 -7.26 -9.49
C PRO A 191 -21.48 -8.70 -9.01
N PHE A 192 -22.53 -9.20 -8.34
CA PHE A 192 -22.56 -10.58 -7.90
C PHE A 192 -22.69 -11.51 -9.11
N ILE A 193 -21.86 -12.56 -9.14
CA ILE A 193 -21.83 -13.56 -10.20
C ILE A 193 -23.11 -14.40 -10.12
N GLU A 194 -23.89 -14.42 -11.21
CA GLU A 194 -25.13 -15.20 -11.30
C GLU A 194 -24.83 -16.59 -11.85
N GLU A 195 -24.80 -17.58 -10.96
CA GLU A 195 -24.32 -18.93 -11.28
C GLU A 195 -25.30 -19.74 -12.14
N ASP A 196 -26.60 -19.41 -12.09
CA ASP A 196 -27.65 -20.08 -12.83
C ASP A 196 -28.48 -19.13 -13.72
N GLU A 197 -29.19 -19.72 -14.70
CA GLU A 197 -29.97 -18.94 -15.66
C GLU A 197 -31.17 -18.22 -15.04
N GLN A 198 -31.77 -18.78 -13.98
CA GLN A 198 -32.91 -18.15 -13.31
C GLN A 198 -32.45 -16.89 -12.58
N SER A 199 -31.32 -16.94 -11.88
CA SER A 199 -30.69 -15.76 -11.25
C SER A 199 -30.41 -14.66 -12.28
N ARG A 200 -29.84 -15.02 -13.44
CA ARG A 200 -29.58 -14.09 -14.56
C ARG A 200 -30.86 -13.44 -15.09
N ARG A 201 -31.91 -14.23 -15.31
CA ARG A 201 -33.21 -13.71 -15.78
C ARG A 201 -33.86 -12.76 -14.77
N SER A 202 -33.64 -13.01 -13.49
CA SER A 202 -34.14 -12.17 -12.39
C SER A 202 -33.20 -11.04 -11.97
N GLN A 203 -32.03 -10.91 -12.61
CA GLN A 203 -31.02 -9.87 -12.33
C GLN A 203 -30.65 -9.79 -10.84
N LEU A 204 -30.57 -10.95 -10.18
CA LEU A 204 -30.31 -11.03 -8.75
C LEU A 204 -28.94 -10.46 -8.38
N GLY A 205 -27.97 -10.56 -9.29
CA GLY A 205 -26.61 -10.09 -9.05
C GLY A 205 -26.56 -8.56 -8.86
N SER A 206 -27.10 -7.82 -9.81
CA SER A 206 -27.20 -6.34 -9.75
C SER A 206 -28.03 -5.85 -8.57
N ARG A 207 -29.05 -6.62 -8.18
CA ARG A 207 -29.88 -6.32 -7.01
C ARG A 207 -29.09 -6.45 -5.71
N LEU A 208 -28.39 -7.57 -5.51
CA LEU A 208 -27.55 -7.79 -4.33
C LEU A 208 -26.44 -6.74 -4.24
N GLU A 209 -25.82 -6.39 -5.36
CA GLU A 209 -24.84 -5.30 -5.42
C GLU A 209 -25.43 -3.98 -4.88
N THR A 210 -26.62 -3.61 -5.33
CA THR A 210 -27.32 -2.38 -4.89
C THR A 210 -27.65 -2.42 -3.40
N LEU A 211 -28.11 -3.57 -2.90
CA LEU A 211 -28.44 -3.76 -1.48
C LEU A 211 -27.20 -3.66 -0.59
N PHE A 212 -26.10 -4.32 -0.98
CA PHE A 212 -24.83 -4.21 -0.28
C PHE A 212 -24.35 -2.75 -0.29
N ALA A 213 -24.32 -2.09 -1.44
CA ALA A 213 -23.95 -0.67 -1.52
C ALA A 213 -24.83 0.21 -0.63
N SER A 214 -26.15 -0.05 -0.54
CA SER A 214 -27.04 0.69 0.34
C SER A 214 -26.70 0.53 1.83
N ALA A 215 -26.29 -0.67 2.25
CA ALA A 215 -25.92 -0.97 3.63
C ALA A 215 -24.62 -0.27 4.04
N PHE A 216 -23.66 -0.17 3.11
CA PHE A 216 -22.36 0.50 3.34
C PHE A 216 -22.40 2.02 3.14
N LYS A 217 -23.45 2.59 2.54
CA LYS A 217 -23.56 4.05 2.28
C LYS A 217 -23.35 4.91 3.53
N ASN A 218 -23.78 4.42 4.69
CA ASN A 218 -23.63 5.10 5.99
C ASN A 218 -22.56 4.47 6.88
N SER A 219 -21.70 3.60 6.34
CA SER A 219 -20.57 3.05 7.10
C SER A 219 -19.66 4.19 7.55
N ASN A 220 -19.23 4.15 8.81
CA ASN A 220 -18.19 5.03 9.33
C ASN A 220 -16.78 4.51 9.00
N LYS A 221 -16.68 3.30 8.44
CA LYS A 221 -15.43 2.62 8.10
C LYS A 221 -15.13 2.66 6.61
N PHE A 222 -16.16 2.65 5.75
CA PHE A 222 -16.00 2.53 4.29
C PHE A 222 -16.55 3.73 3.51
N GLU A 223 -15.81 4.17 2.49
CA GLU A 223 -16.24 5.08 1.44
C GLU A 223 -16.46 4.26 0.18
N LEU A 224 -17.67 4.25 -0.36
CA LEU A 224 -17.97 3.43 -1.53
C LEU A 224 -17.43 4.07 -2.80
N ILE A 225 -16.75 3.26 -3.60
CA ILE A 225 -16.53 3.56 -5.02
C ILE A 225 -17.88 3.45 -5.73
N SER A 226 -18.20 4.43 -6.58
CA SER A 226 -19.48 4.42 -7.27
C SER A 226 -19.58 3.21 -8.19
N ASN A 227 -20.74 2.57 -8.19
CA ASN A 227 -21.07 1.46 -9.10
C ASN A 227 -20.76 1.82 -10.57
N SER A 228 -21.06 3.06 -10.98
CA SER A 228 -20.75 3.55 -12.32
C SER A 228 -19.25 3.51 -12.65
N ALA A 229 -18.37 3.76 -11.68
CA ALA A 229 -16.93 3.74 -11.88
C ALA A 229 -16.41 2.30 -12.01
N VAL A 230 -16.94 1.38 -11.19
CA VAL A 230 -16.66 -0.06 -11.29
C VAL A 230 -17.08 -0.61 -12.66
N ILE A 231 -18.32 -0.34 -13.07
CA ILE A 231 -18.86 -0.79 -14.37
C ILE A 231 -18.07 -0.17 -15.54
N SER A 232 -17.73 1.12 -15.47
CA SER A 232 -16.97 1.79 -16.53
C SER A 232 -15.58 1.19 -16.72
N GLU A 233 -14.90 0.81 -15.62
CA GLU A 233 -13.58 0.19 -15.70
C GLU A 233 -13.70 -1.28 -16.16
N MET A 234 -14.71 -2.02 -15.72
CA MET A 234 -15.03 -3.35 -16.27
C MET A 234 -15.23 -3.31 -17.78
N GLN A 235 -16.03 -2.36 -18.28
CA GLN A 235 -16.28 -2.18 -19.71
C GLN A 235 -15.01 -1.80 -20.48
N ARG A 236 -14.19 -0.90 -19.91
CA ARG A 236 -12.90 -0.49 -20.51
C ARG A 236 -11.95 -1.68 -20.68
N GLN A 237 -11.96 -2.62 -19.73
CA GLN A 237 -11.14 -3.83 -19.76
C GLN A 237 -11.83 -5.00 -20.47
N ASN A 238 -13.04 -4.81 -21.01
CA ASN A 238 -13.86 -5.86 -21.64
C ASN A 238 -14.11 -7.06 -20.71
N ILE A 239 -14.33 -6.81 -19.42
CA ILE A 239 -14.62 -7.82 -18.39
C ILE A 239 -16.12 -7.85 -18.13
N ARG A 240 -16.74 -9.03 -18.24
CA ARG A 240 -18.15 -9.25 -17.90
C ARG A 240 -18.27 -9.77 -16.47
N ALA A 241 -19.45 -9.63 -15.87
CA ALA A 241 -19.70 -10.08 -14.50
C ALA A 241 -19.41 -11.59 -14.31
N GLU A 242 -19.81 -12.43 -15.27
CA GLU A 242 -19.55 -13.87 -15.26
C GLU A 242 -18.05 -14.25 -15.34
N ASP A 243 -17.22 -13.32 -15.83
CA ASP A 243 -15.78 -13.52 -15.96
C ASP A 243 -15.02 -13.01 -14.72
N LEU A 244 -15.68 -12.46 -13.69
CA LEU A 244 -15.01 -11.90 -12.53
C LEU A 244 -14.31 -12.97 -11.69
N ASP A 245 -13.11 -12.63 -11.25
CA ASP A 245 -12.32 -13.40 -10.30
C ASP A 245 -11.52 -12.41 -9.42
N VAL A 246 -10.88 -12.92 -8.38
CA VAL A 246 -10.07 -12.12 -7.45
C VAL A 246 -9.02 -11.28 -8.19
N VAL A 247 -8.36 -11.83 -9.22
CA VAL A 247 -7.28 -11.17 -9.94
C VAL A 247 -7.81 -9.96 -10.72
N LYS A 248 -8.92 -10.13 -11.43
CA LYS A 248 -9.58 -9.06 -12.20
C LYS A 248 -10.14 -7.98 -11.28
N CYS A 249 -10.77 -8.38 -10.17
CA CYS A 249 -11.28 -7.44 -9.17
C CYS A 249 -10.17 -6.60 -8.55
N LYS A 250 -9.00 -7.19 -8.24
CA LYS A 250 -7.82 -6.46 -7.79
C LYS A 250 -7.35 -5.45 -8.83
N GLN A 251 -7.23 -5.86 -10.09
CA GLN A 251 -6.77 -4.97 -11.16
C GLN A 251 -7.69 -3.74 -11.29
N ILE A 252 -9.00 -3.95 -11.33
CA ILE A 252 -9.99 -2.87 -11.44
C ILE A 252 -9.96 -2.00 -10.16
N GLY A 253 -10.00 -2.62 -8.99
CA GLY A 253 -10.04 -1.89 -7.73
C GLY A 253 -8.78 -1.08 -7.46
N LEU A 254 -7.59 -1.56 -7.86
CA LEU A 254 -6.33 -0.79 -7.82
C LEU A 254 -6.43 0.49 -8.66
N LEU A 255 -6.99 0.42 -9.86
CA LEU A 255 -7.18 1.58 -10.74
C LEU A 255 -8.16 2.60 -10.17
N LEU A 256 -9.16 2.13 -9.42
CA LEU A 256 -10.16 2.98 -8.78
C LEU A 256 -9.72 3.48 -7.38
N GLY A 257 -8.55 3.05 -6.89
CA GLY A 257 -8.02 3.43 -5.59
C GLY A 257 -8.76 2.77 -4.41
N ALA A 258 -9.42 1.62 -4.63
CA ALA A 258 -9.99 0.83 -3.57
C ALA A 258 -8.90 0.25 -2.67
N LYS A 259 -9.19 0.13 -1.36
CA LYS A 259 -8.39 -0.64 -0.40
C LYS A 259 -8.95 -2.04 -0.21
N TYR A 260 -10.27 -2.17 -0.31
CA TYR A 260 -10.99 -3.43 -0.19
C TYR A 260 -11.97 -3.58 -1.34
N PHE A 261 -12.34 -4.83 -1.64
CA PHE A 261 -13.45 -5.10 -2.53
C PHE A 261 -14.33 -6.25 -2.04
N ILE A 262 -15.60 -6.20 -2.42
CA ILE A 262 -16.54 -7.31 -2.27
C ILE A 262 -16.71 -7.98 -3.63
N LEU A 263 -16.51 -9.30 -3.64
CA LEU A 263 -16.89 -10.19 -4.72
C LEU A 263 -17.91 -11.17 -4.16
N GLY A 264 -18.97 -11.45 -4.91
CA GLY A 264 -20.00 -12.36 -4.46
C GLY A 264 -20.58 -13.17 -5.59
N SER A 265 -21.31 -14.22 -5.24
CA SER A 265 -22.08 -15.03 -6.18
C SER A 265 -23.49 -15.25 -5.65
N VAL A 266 -24.41 -15.52 -6.57
CA VAL A 266 -25.82 -15.79 -6.27
C VAL A 266 -26.33 -16.90 -7.16
N LYS A 267 -27.11 -17.78 -6.55
CA LYS A 267 -27.84 -18.83 -7.24
C LYS A 267 -29.24 -19.02 -6.67
N LYS A 268 -30.14 -19.53 -7.51
CA LYS A 268 -31.48 -19.92 -7.10
C LYS A 268 -31.55 -21.44 -6.94
N SER A 269 -31.96 -21.89 -5.77
CA SER A 269 -32.10 -23.31 -5.40
C SER A 269 -33.56 -23.58 -5.02
N GLY A 270 -34.35 -24.06 -5.98
CA GLY A 270 -35.80 -24.24 -5.81
C GLY A 270 -36.52 -22.92 -5.59
N GLU A 271 -37.17 -22.77 -4.43
CA GLU A 271 -37.86 -21.53 -4.02
C GLU A 271 -36.96 -20.55 -3.26
N ALA A 272 -35.71 -20.92 -2.93
CA ALA A 272 -34.78 -20.08 -2.21
C ALA A 272 -33.72 -19.46 -3.12
N VAL A 273 -33.21 -18.31 -2.72
CA VAL A 273 -32.04 -17.63 -3.27
C VAL A 273 -30.91 -17.77 -2.25
N GLN A 274 -29.78 -18.30 -2.69
CA GLN A 274 -28.55 -18.43 -1.91
C GLN A 274 -27.50 -17.51 -2.50
N PHE A 275 -26.79 -16.77 -1.66
CA PHE A 275 -25.69 -15.92 -2.09
C PHE A 275 -24.52 -15.97 -1.12
N ILE A 276 -23.33 -15.72 -1.66
CA ILE A 276 -22.08 -15.61 -0.92
C ILE A 276 -21.50 -14.23 -1.21
N ALA A 277 -21.03 -13.55 -0.17
CA ALA A 277 -20.29 -12.30 -0.31
C ALA A 277 -18.97 -12.40 0.45
N GLU A 278 -17.88 -12.14 -0.25
CA GLU A 278 -16.53 -12.25 0.25
C GLU A 278 -15.85 -10.88 0.20
N LEU A 279 -15.27 -10.46 1.33
CA LEU A 279 -14.48 -9.24 1.43
C LEU A 279 -13.00 -9.58 1.26
N TYR A 280 -12.34 -8.87 0.34
CA TYR A 280 -10.95 -9.06 0.01
C TYR A 280 -10.13 -7.78 0.18
N ARG A 281 -8.85 -7.95 0.46
CA ARG A 281 -7.86 -6.87 0.39
C ARG A 281 -7.35 -6.69 -1.04
N ILE A 282 -7.28 -5.45 -1.51
CA ILE A 282 -6.92 -5.12 -2.90
C ILE A 282 -5.45 -5.43 -3.22
N ASP A 283 -4.53 -5.19 -2.31
CA ASP A 283 -3.09 -5.33 -2.56
C ASP A 283 -2.65 -6.80 -2.56
N THR A 284 -3.02 -7.56 -1.53
CA THR A 284 -2.66 -8.98 -1.37
C THR A 284 -3.60 -9.88 -2.17
N GLY A 285 -4.89 -9.55 -2.26
CA GLY A 285 -5.93 -10.47 -2.75
C GLY A 285 -6.37 -11.48 -1.70
N GLU A 286 -5.97 -11.27 -0.44
CA GLU A 286 -6.37 -12.12 0.67
C GLU A 286 -7.84 -11.94 1.01
N LYS A 287 -8.53 -13.06 1.24
CA LYS A 287 -9.90 -13.06 1.73
C LYS A 287 -9.88 -12.74 3.22
N ILE A 288 -10.48 -11.61 3.58
CA ILE A 288 -10.60 -11.14 4.98
C ILE A 288 -11.74 -11.85 5.68
N MET A 289 -12.88 -11.97 5.00
CA MET A 289 -14.05 -12.64 5.55
C MET A 289 -15.05 -13.00 4.46
N GLU A 290 -15.98 -13.86 4.84
CA GLU A 290 -17.07 -14.35 4.01
C GLU A 290 -18.37 -14.35 4.81
N VAL A 291 -19.47 -14.06 4.13
CA VAL A 291 -20.82 -14.23 4.66
C VAL A 291 -21.68 -14.94 3.62
N GLU A 292 -22.44 -15.91 4.09
CA GLU A 292 -23.43 -16.62 3.28
C GLU A 292 -24.83 -16.18 3.70
N GLY A 293 -25.71 -15.98 2.74
CA GLY A 293 -27.12 -15.66 2.97
C GLY A 293 -28.03 -16.59 2.18
N GLU A 294 -29.17 -16.89 2.78
CA GLU A 294 -30.23 -17.67 2.15
C GLU A 294 -31.56 -17.06 2.53
N ALA A 295 -32.39 -16.81 1.52
CA ALA A 295 -33.74 -16.29 1.72
C ALA A 295 -34.70 -16.92 0.71
N PRO A 296 -36.00 -17.02 1.03
CA PRO A 296 -37.01 -17.30 0.02
C PRO A 296 -36.89 -16.32 -1.14
N ASN A 297 -37.27 -16.75 -2.35
CA ASN A 297 -37.35 -15.91 -3.55
C ASN A 297 -38.56 -14.96 -3.51
N ASP A 298 -38.74 -14.31 -2.36
CA ASP A 298 -39.61 -13.17 -2.16
C ASP A 298 -38.75 -11.91 -2.06
N GLN A 299 -39.28 -10.78 -2.53
CA GLN A 299 -38.47 -9.57 -2.62
C GLN A 299 -38.03 -9.05 -1.25
N SER A 300 -38.89 -9.13 -0.23
CA SER A 300 -38.65 -8.49 1.06
C SER A 300 -37.63 -9.27 1.91
N ALA A 301 -37.69 -10.59 1.90
CA ALA A 301 -36.81 -11.46 2.66
C ALA A 301 -35.39 -11.43 2.11
N LEU A 302 -35.22 -11.47 0.79
CA LEU A 302 -33.90 -11.38 0.17
C LEU A 302 -33.24 -10.02 0.45
N ASP A 303 -34.00 -8.93 0.40
CA ASP A 303 -33.48 -7.59 0.70
C ASP A 303 -33.04 -7.46 2.16
N GLN A 304 -33.86 -7.97 3.09
CA GLN A 304 -33.54 -7.98 4.52
C GLN A 304 -32.29 -8.81 4.81
N GLU A 305 -32.20 -10.02 4.24
CA GLU A 305 -31.06 -10.91 4.44
C GLU A 305 -29.78 -10.30 3.87
N ALA A 306 -29.81 -9.78 2.64
CA ALA A 306 -28.66 -9.12 2.02
C ALA A 306 -28.14 -7.93 2.83
N ILE A 307 -29.04 -7.05 3.28
CA ILE A 307 -28.67 -5.90 4.11
C ILE A 307 -28.08 -6.36 5.45
N GLN A 308 -28.65 -7.41 6.05
CA GLN A 308 -28.16 -7.94 7.33
C GLN A 308 -26.76 -8.55 7.18
N LYS A 309 -26.49 -9.27 6.09
CA LYS A 309 -25.16 -9.82 5.81
C LYS A 309 -24.14 -8.73 5.51
N ALA A 310 -24.50 -7.72 4.73
CA ALA A 310 -23.64 -6.56 4.47
C ALA A 310 -23.30 -5.80 5.78
N LYS A 311 -24.28 -5.58 6.67
CA LYS A 311 -24.04 -5.01 8.01
C LYS A 311 -23.13 -5.90 8.86
N THR A 312 -23.25 -7.22 8.73
CA THR A 312 -22.38 -8.16 9.45
C THR A 312 -20.92 -8.00 9.01
N ILE A 313 -20.66 -7.83 7.71
CA ILE A 313 -19.33 -7.49 7.19
C ILE A 313 -18.85 -6.16 7.80
N ASP A 314 -19.66 -5.09 7.71
CA ASP A 314 -19.29 -3.77 8.23
C ASP A 314 -18.98 -3.80 9.74
N GLN A 315 -19.76 -4.54 10.53
CA GLN A 315 -19.58 -4.67 11.97
C GLN A 315 -18.34 -5.48 12.34
N ARG A 316 -18.17 -6.67 11.72
CA ARG A 316 -17.07 -7.59 12.03
C ARG A 316 -15.75 -7.17 11.43
N PHE A 317 -15.77 -6.30 10.42
CA PHE A 317 -14.55 -5.75 9.85
C PHE A 317 -13.75 -5.04 10.93
N LYS A 318 -12.57 -5.60 11.20
CA LYS A 318 -11.47 -4.99 11.92
C LYS A 318 -10.37 -4.82 10.88
N ALA A 319 -9.86 -3.60 10.73
CA ALA A 319 -8.60 -3.49 10.03
C ALA A 319 -7.56 -4.26 10.83
N GLU A 320 -6.83 -5.12 10.14
CA GLU A 320 -5.74 -5.87 10.73
C GLU A 320 -4.66 -4.92 11.21
N GLN A 321 -4.30 -5.08 12.50
CA GLN A 321 -3.26 -4.39 13.26
C GLN A 321 -1.84 -4.69 12.78
#